data_AF-A0A2X3LSB5-F1
#
_entry.id   AF-A0A2X3LSB5-F1
#
_cell.length_a   1.000
_cell.length_b   1.000
_cell.length_c   1.000
_cell.angle_alpha   90.00
_cell.angle_beta   90.00
_cell.angle_gamma   90.00
#
_symmetry.space_group_name_H-M   'P 1'
#
loop_
_entity.id
_entity.type
_entity.pdbx_description
1 polymer ?
#
loop_
_entity_poly.entity_id
_entity_poly.type
_entity_poly.pdbx_seq_one_letter_code
_entity_poly.pdbx_strand_id
1 'polypeptide(L)'
;MMCMNIFPQQNQRYQFYYDESNNVRKLYLSKQIDGYNIDHDPDKHNSVNFVLAGVAHTGSSSSADFDDLRQRIQLQANAKEFKLKHLAKGDFLTMLTSKKLTAFFEWLLYSDLYLHYFHLNMEYWGFIDIIDDCILFGREKGFIRETSNEQFFGYMMANKDALHTYVKANKIPFIQFLKSYDFPYIEGRRRIS
;
A
#
# COMPACT_ATOMS: atom_id res chain seq x y z
N MET A 1 -22.98 -0.23 -22.05
CA MET A 1 -22.66 0.40 -20.74
C MET A 1 -22.71 -0.72 -19.71
N MET A 2 -21.56 -1.29 -19.37
CA MET A 2 -21.47 -2.39 -18.40
C MET A 2 -20.92 -1.81 -17.10
N CYS A 3 -21.73 -1.85 -16.05
CA CYS A 3 -21.34 -1.44 -14.73
C CYS A 3 -20.29 -2.43 -14.20
N MET A 4 -19.11 -1.95 -13.78
CA MET A 4 -18.32 -2.71 -12.80
C MET A 4 -19.24 -3.02 -11.63
N ASN A 5 -19.22 -4.26 -11.14
CA ASN A 5 -19.94 -4.63 -9.93
C ASN A 5 -19.36 -3.79 -8.79
N ILE A 6 -20.00 -2.65 -8.49
CA ILE A 6 -19.75 -1.84 -7.30
C ILE A 6 -19.94 -2.78 -6.10
N PHE A 7 -19.19 -2.62 -5.02
CA PHE A 7 -19.16 -3.49 -3.83
C PHE A 7 -20.30 -3.10 -2.84
N PRO A 8 -21.57 -3.54 -2.94
CA PRO A 8 -22.66 -2.69 -2.45
C PRO A 8 -23.73 -3.42 -1.62
N GLN A 9 -23.46 -4.61 -1.06
CA GLN A 9 -24.52 -5.40 -0.41
C GLN A 9 -24.13 -5.79 1.02
N GLN A 10 -24.82 -5.17 1.97
CA GLN A 10 -24.78 -5.52 3.38
C GLN A 10 -25.35 -6.93 3.59
N ASN A 11 -24.85 -7.66 4.60
CA ASN A 11 -25.28 -9.02 4.95
C ASN A 11 -25.05 -10.10 3.87
N GLN A 12 -24.12 -9.87 2.93
CA GLN A 12 -23.63 -10.89 2.01
C GLN A 12 -22.38 -11.57 2.59
N ARG A 13 -22.23 -12.87 2.33
CA ARG A 13 -20.98 -13.58 2.59
C ARG A 13 -20.05 -13.37 1.40
N TYR A 14 -18.85 -12.88 1.68
CA TYR A 14 -17.78 -12.71 0.71
C TYR A 14 -16.63 -13.67 1.01
N GLN A 15 -16.03 -14.20 -0.05
CA GLN A 15 -14.75 -14.89 0.01
C GLN A 15 -13.69 -14.00 -0.63
N PHE A 16 -12.70 -13.60 0.15
CA PHE A 16 -11.59 -12.75 -0.31
C PHE A 16 -10.36 -13.59 -0.63
N TYR A 17 -9.66 -13.21 -1.69
CA TYR A 17 -8.35 -13.69 -2.08
C TYR A 17 -7.41 -12.50 -2.12
N TYR A 18 -6.27 -12.62 -1.45
CA TYR A 18 -5.31 -11.54 -1.25
C TYR A 18 -3.99 -11.85 -1.95
N ASP A 19 -3.42 -10.83 -2.58
CA ASP A 19 -2.04 -10.78 -3.05
C ASP A 19 -1.26 -9.75 -2.23
N GLU A 20 -0.21 -10.22 -1.57
CA GLU A 20 0.75 -9.43 -0.80
C GLU A 20 2.14 -9.44 -1.46
N SER A 21 2.21 -9.86 -2.72
CA SER A 21 3.47 -9.93 -3.46
C SER A 21 4.15 -8.57 -3.54
N ASN A 22 5.48 -8.57 -3.40
CA ASN A 22 6.35 -7.40 -3.53
C ASN A 22 6.22 -6.32 -2.43
N ASN A 23 5.46 -6.56 -1.36
CA ASN A 23 5.47 -5.66 -0.21
C ASN A 23 6.79 -5.72 0.57
N VAL A 24 7.25 -4.57 1.07
CA VAL A 24 8.32 -4.53 2.08
C VAL A 24 7.77 -5.05 3.41
N ARG A 25 8.40 -6.09 3.96
CA ARG A 25 7.99 -6.71 5.24
C ARG A 25 8.32 -5.86 6.46
N LYS A 26 9.43 -5.10 6.39
CA LYS A 26 9.93 -4.23 7.47
C LYS A 26 10.57 -2.99 6.85
N LEU A 27 10.04 -1.83 7.18
CA LEU A 27 10.61 -0.53 6.85
C LEU A 27 11.29 0.05 8.09
N TYR A 28 12.54 0.49 7.98
CA TYR A 28 13.27 1.14 9.07
C TYR A 28 14.35 2.09 8.53
N LEU A 29 14.76 3.06 9.35
CA LEU A 29 15.88 3.95 9.04
C LEU A 29 17.18 3.14 9.00
N SER A 30 17.90 3.23 7.89
CA SER A 30 19.15 2.51 7.71
C SER A 30 20.25 3.10 8.60
N LYS A 31 21.09 2.21 9.15
CA LYS A 31 22.29 2.62 9.89
C LYS A 31 23.44 3.00 8.95
N GLN A 32 23.39 2.54 7.70
CA GLN A 32 24.47 2.65 6.73
C GLN A 32 24.32 3.84 5.78
N ILE A 33 23.09 4.30 5.55
CA ILE A 33 22.77 5.38 4.61
C ILE A 33 21.73 6.32 5.23
N ASP A 34 21.66 7.56 4.76
CA ASP A 34 20.62 8.53 5.12
C ASP A 34 19.33 8.28 4.33
N GLY A 35 18.77 7.10 4.56
CA GLY A 35 17.61 6.56 3.87
C GLY A 35 17.00 5.37 4.62
N TYR A 36 16.02 4.74 4.01
CA TYR A 36 15.44 3.49 4.48
C TYR A 36 16.31 2.29 4.14
N ASN A 37 16.09 1.18 4.83
CA ASN A 37 16.70 -0.10 4.52
C ASN A 37 16.45 -0.61 3.09
N ILE A 38 15.49 -0.01 2.39
CA ILE A 38 15.13 -0.34 1.01
C ILE A 38 15.76 0.61 -0.02
N ASP A 39 16.34 1.75 0.35
CA ASP A 39 16.66 2.80 -0.64
C ASP A 39 17.76 2.43 -1.66
N HIS A 40 18.44 1.29 -1.51
CA HIS A 40 19.42 0.76 -2.46
C HIS A 40 19.39 -0.76 -2.61
N ASP A 41 18.25 -1.42 -2.34
CA ASP A 41 18.13 -2.88 -2.53
C ASP A 41 17.96 -3.20 -4.04
N PRO A 42 18.98 -3.77 -4.72
CA PRO A 42 18.96 -3.99 -6.16
C PRO A 42 17.94 -5.05 -6.59
N ASP A 43 17.52 -5.92 -5.67
CA ASP A 43 16.60 -7.03 -5.93
C ASP A 43 15.13 -6.66 -5.68
N LYS A 44 14.86 -5.42 -5.25
CA LYS A 44 13.52 -4.95 -4.93
C LYS A 44 13.19 -3.66 -5.66
N HIS A 45 12.01 -3.61 -6.28
CA HIS A 45 11.38 -2.33 -6.59
C HIS A 45 10.91 -1.72 -5.27
N ASN A 46 11.77 -0.90 -4.68
CA ASN A 46 11.65 -0.43 -3.31
C ASN A 46 10.61 0.68 -3.18
N SER A 47 9.41 0.28 -2.77
CA SER A 47 8.32 1.19 -2.45
C SER A 47 8.13 1.20 -0.94
N VAL A 48 7.99 2.39 -0.36
CA VAL A 48 7.50 2.59 1.01
C VAL A 48 5.99 2.33 1.13
N ASN A 49 5.33 1.96 0.03
CA ASN A 49 3.93 1.61 0.01
C ASN A 49 3.75 0.12 0.25
N PHE A 50 2.88 -0.20 1.18
CA PHE A 50 2.32 -1.53 1.38
C PHE A 50 0.97 -1.59 0.65
N VAL A 51 0.81 -2.61 -0.17
CA VAL A 51 -0.37 -2.83 -1.01
C VAL A 51 -0.94 -4.21 -0.70
N LEU A 52 -2.18 -4.26 -0.25
CA LEU A 52 -2.94 -5.49 -0.12
C LEU A 52 -4.07 -5.43 -1.13
N ALA A 53 -4.00 -6.26 -2.16
CA ALA A 53 -4.96 -6.23 -3.25
C ALA A 53 -5.50 -7.63 -3.55
N GLY A 54 -6.51 -7.72 -4.39
CA GLY A 54 -6.92 -9.00 -4.95
C GLY A 54 -8.35 -8.99 -5.44
N VAL A 55 -8.95 -10.17 -5.40
CA VAL A 55 -10.32 -10.40 -5.85
C VAL A 55 -11.19 -10.97 -4.76
N ALA A 56 -12.49 -10.75 -4.86
CA ALA A 56 -13.48 -11.37 -3.99
C ALA A 56 -14.70 -11.80 -4.81
N HIS A 57 -15.46 -12.77 -4.31
CA HIS A 57 -16.78 -13.10 -4.85
C HIS A 57 -17.77 -13.30 -3.71
N THR A 58 -19.05 -13.23 -4.04
CA THR A 58 -20.15 -13.55 -3.13
C THR A 58 -20.48 -15.04 -3.18
N GLY A 59 -21.19 -15.53 -2.17
CA GLY A 59 -21.66 -16.92 -2.13
C GLY A 59 -20.55 -17.94 -1.82
N SER A 60 -20.81 -19.21 -2.14
CA SER A 60 -19.91 -20.33 -1.84
C SER A 60 -18.88 -20.62 -2.93
N SER A 61 -19.07 -20.09 -4.14
CA SER A 61 -18.22 -20.33 -5.30
C SER A 61 -18.30 -19.15 -6.28
N SER A 62 -17.24 -18.96 -7.06
CA SER A 62 -17.19 -17.99 -8.17
C SER A 62 -17.43 -18.70 -9.50
N SER A 63 -18.01 -17.98 -10.45
CA SER A 63 -18.12 -18.36 -11.86
C SER A 63 -16.89 -18.01 -12.69
N ALA A 64 -15.87 -17.38 -12.09
CA ALA A 64 -14.62 -17.05 -12.74
C ALA A 64 -13.85 -18.32 -13.15
N ASP A 65 -13.83 -18.58 -14.45
CA ASP A 65 -13.16 -19.73 -15.04
C ASP A 65 -11.67 -19.42 -15.26
N PHE A 66 -10.82 -19.93 -14.36
CA PHE A 66 -9.37 -19.74 -14.49
C PHE A 66 -8.78 -20.52 -15.67
N ASP A 67 -9.40 -21.62 -16.11
CA ASP A 67 -8.91 -22.38 -17.26
C ASP A 67 -9.18 -21.63 -18.57
N ASP A 68 -10.31 -20.93 -18.69
CA ASP A 68 -10.57 -19.96 -19.77
C ASP A 68 -9.49 -18.87 -19.80
N LEU A 69 -9.16 -18.28 -18.63
CA LEU A 69 -8.08 -17.29 -18.55
C LEU A 69 -6.75 -17.89 -19.05
N ARG A 70 -6.37 -19.09 -18.58
CA ARG A 70 -5.13 -19.77 -18.99
C ARG A 70 -5.05 -19.93 -20.50
N GLN A 71 -6.15 -20.29 -21.15
CA GLN A 71 -6.21 -20.41 -22.61
C GLN A 71 -6.04 -19.05 -23.30
N ARG A 72 -6.78 -18.02 -22.85
CA ARG A 72 -6.73 -16.66 -23.43
C ARG A 72 -5.32 -16.06 -23.39
N ILE A 73 -4.60 -16.26 -22.29
CA ILE A 73 -3.23 -15.74 -22.14
C ILE A 73 -2.15 -16.72 -22.60
N GLN A 74 -2.54 -17.91 -23.07
CA GLN A 74 -1.64 -19.00 -23.45
C GLN A 74 -0.63 -19.32 -22.34
N LEU A 75 -1.13 -19.51 -21.11
CA LEU A 75 -0.30 -19.86 -19.96
C LEU A 75 0.19 -21.30 -20.11
N GLN A 76 1.49 -21.53 -19.96
CA GLN A 76 2.07 -22.86 -20.06
C GLN A 76 1.52 -23.78 -18.95
N ALA A 77 1.25 -25.04 -19.28
CA ALA A 77 0.68 -26.01 -18.34
C ALA A 77 1.57 -26.27 -17.10
N ASN A 78 2.88 -26.09 -17.22
CA ASN A 78 3.84 -26.25 -16.13
C ASN A 78 3.98 -25.00 -15.23
N ALA A 79 3.29 -23.90 -15.53
CA ALA A 79 3.34 -22.70 -14.71
C ALA A 79 2.60 -22.95 -13.37
N LYS A 80 3.37 -23.10 -12.29
CA LYS A 80 2.86 -23.28 -10.93
C LYS A 80 2.21 -22.02 -10.34
N GLU A 81 2.58 -20.85 -10.86
CA GLU A 81 2.16 -19.55 -10.33
C GLU A 81 1.89 -18.59 -11.49
N PHE A 82 0.89 -17.73 -11.33
CA PHE A 82 0.54 -16.68 -12.29
C PHE A 82 1.24 -15.36 -11.91
N LYS A 83 1.94 -14.73 -12.85
CA LYS A 83 2.77 -13.54 -12.61
C LYS A 83 2.67 -12.57 -13.78
N LEU A 84 2.92 -11.29 -13.51
CA LEU A 84 2.95 -10.22 -14.51
C LEU A 84 3.80 -10.58 -15.75
N LYS A 85 4.96 -11.22 -15.56
CA LYS A 85 5.84 -11.63 -16.66
C LYS A 85 5.19 -12.57 -17.70
N HIS A 86 4.08 -13.22 -17.36
CA HIS A 86 3.30 -14.05 -18.28
C HIS A 86 2.32 -13.22 -19.13
N LEU A 87 1.94 -12.04 -18.66
CA LEU A 87 1.03 -11.11 -19.33
C LEU A 87 1.77 -10.07 -20.18
N ALA A 88 2.80 -9.45 -19.63
CA ALA A 88 3.48 -8.33 -20.28
C ALA A 88 4.93 -8.16 -19.79
N LYS A 89 5.71 -7.41 -20.55
CA LYS A 89 7.10 -7.03 -20.25
C LYS A 89 7.33 -5.60 -20.74
N GLY A 90 8.35 -4.94 -20.19
CA GLY A 90 8.71 -3.56 -20.53
C GLY A 90 8.19 -2.55 -19.51
N ASP A 91 8.26 -1.27 -19.86
CA ASP A 91 7.70 -0.19 -19.05
C ASP A 91 6.16 -0.22 -19.04
N PHE A 92 5.56 0.62 -18.21
CA PHE A 92 4.11 0.66 -18.03
C PHE A 92 3.35 0.88 -19.35
N LEU A 93 3.78 1.84 -20.17
CA LEU A 93 3.12 2.15 -21.44
C LEU A 93 3.22 0.98 -22.43
N THR A 94 4.38 0.34 -22.50
CA THR A 94 4.60 -0.86 -23.32
C THR A 94 3.68 -1.98 -22.86
N MET A 95 3.56 -2.19 -21.54
CA MET A 95 2.71 -3.24 -20.99
C MET A 95 1.23 -3.04 -21.36
N LEU A 96 0.73 -1.80 -21.39
CA LEU A 96 -0.66 -1.51 -21.78
C LEU A 96 -0.99 -1.91 -23.22
N THR A 97 0.01 -2.08 -24.10
CA THR A 97 -0.20 -2.58 -25.47
C THR A 97 -0.31 -4.10 -25.56
N SER A 98 -0.07 -4.82 -24.45
CA SER A 98 -0.10 -6.29 -24.45
C SER A 98 -1.51 -6.85 -24.61
N LYS A 99 -1.72 -7.62 -25.68
CA LYS A 99 -2.96 -8.39 -25.90
C LYS A 99 -3.27 -9.35 -24.76
N LYS A 100 -2.25 -9.95 -24.12
CA LYS A 100 -2.48 -10.86 -22.98
C LYS A 100 -2.94 -10.10 -21.75
N LEU A 101 -2.41 -8.90 -21.52
CA LEU A 101 -2.86 -8.03 -20.43
C LEU A 101 -4.30 -7.57 -20.68
N THR A 102 -4.64 -7.19 -21.92
CA THR A 102 -6.02 -6.89 -22.31
C THR A 102 -6.95 -8.07 -22.05
N ALA A 103 -6.58 -9.28 -22.49
CA ALA A 103 -7.39 -10.48 -22.28
C ALA A 103 -7.59 -10.82 -20.80
N PHE A 104 -6.58 -10.57 -19.95
CA PHE A 104 -6.71 -10.71 -18.50
C PHE A 104 -7.71 -9.71 -17.92
N PHE A 105 -7.65 -8.44 -18.32
CA PHE A 105 -8.59 -7.42 -17.86
C PHE A 105 -10.01 -7.67 -18.36
N GLU A 106 -10.19 -8.14 -19.59
CA GLU A 106 -11.49 -8.56 -20.11
C GLU A 106 -12.06 -9.73 -19.31
N TRP A 107 -11.25 -10.79 -19.08
CA TRP A 107 -11.67 -11.91 -18.24
C TRP A 107 -12.13 -11.46 -16.86
N LEU A 108 -11.37 -10.56 -16.22
CA LEU A 108 -11.71 -10.02 -14.92
C LEU A 108 -13.00 -9.20 -14.97
N LEU A 109 -13.16 -8.33 -15.98
CA LEU A 109 -14.33 -7.48 -16.18
C LEU A 109 -15.62 -8.28 -16.41
N TYR A 110 -15.52 -9.43 -17.09
CA TYR A 110 -16.67 -10.29 -17.39
C TYR A 110 -16.89 -11.40 -16.36
N SER A 111 -16.02 -11.52 -15.36
CA SER A 111 -16.21 -12.43 -14.22
C SER A 111 -17.17 -11.87 -13.18
N ASP A 112 -17.55 -12.69 -12.21
CA ASP A 112 -18.27 -12.26 -11.01
C ASP A 112 -17.33 -11.76 -9.89
N LEU A 113 -16.05 -11.56 -10.20
CA LEU A 113 -15.07 -11.10 -9.24
C LEU A 113 -15.18 -9.59 -9.00
N TYR A 114 -15.15 -9.22 -7.74
CA TYR A 114 -14.94 -7.86 -7.29
C TYR A 114 -13.45 -7.63 -7.10
N LEU A 115 -12.97 -6.45 -7.51
CA LEU A 115 -11.63 -5.98 -7.16
C LEU A 115 -11.67 -5.34 -5.77
N HIS A 116 -10.69 -5.70 -4.92
CA HIS A 116 -10.43 -4.99 -3.68
C HIS A 116 -8.96 -4.56 -3.63
N TYR A 117 -8.73 -3.43 -2.99
CA TYR A 117 -7.41 -2.81 -2.88
C TYR A 117 -7.33 -1.99 -1.61
N PHE A 118 -6.25 -2.18 -0.87
CA PHE A 118 -5.85 -1.41 0.28
C PHE A 118 -4.41 -0.96 0.08
N HIS A 119 -4.17 0.32 0.40
CA HIS A 119 -2.86 0.94 0.27
C HIS A 119 -2.51 1.71 1.53
N LEU A 120 -1.28 1.48 1.98
CA LEU A 120 -0.72 2.10 3.16
C LEU A 120 0.66 2.65 2.80
N ASN A 121 0.85 3.96 2.88
CA ASN A 121 2.18 4.55 2.80
C ASN A 121 2.84 4.49 4.18
N MET A 122 3.78 3.56 4.36
CA MET A 122 4.43 3.32 5.66
C MET A 122 5.28 4.51 6.13
N GLU A 123 5.81 5.33 5.21
CA GLU A 123 6.53 6.56 5.56
C GLU A 123 5.58 7.59 6.16
N TYR A 124 4.42 7.81 5.52
CA TYR A 124 3.39 8.72 6.03
C TYR A 124 2.96 8.27 7.44
N TRP A 125 2.52 7.02 7.57
CA TRP A 125 2.02 6.51 8.84
C TRP A 125 3.11 6.41 9.92
N GLY A 126 4.37 6.23 9.54
CA GLY A 126 5.48 6.19 10.49
C GLY A 126 5.85 7.55 11.09
N PHE A 127 5.56 8.66 10.40
CA PHE A 127 5.97 10.00 10.84
C PHE A 127 4.83 10.88 11.35
N ILE A 128 3.57 10.62 10.97
CA ILE A 128 2.45 11.43 11.47
C ILE A 128 2.25 11.30 12.99
N ASP A 129 2.68 10.20 13.60
CA ASP A 129 2.66 10.02 15.06
C ASP A 129 3.48 11.12 15.77
N ILE A 130 4.56 11.59 15.15
CA ILE A 130 5.36 12.72 15.66
C ILE A 130 4.51 13.99 15.76
N ILE A 131 3.66 14.25 14.76
CA ILE A 131 2.77 15.41 14.74
C ILE A 131 1.66 15.25 15.76
N ASP A 132 1.10 14.05 15.90
CA ASP A 132 0.09 13.78 16.92
C ASP A 132 0.65 14.07 18.32
N ASP A 133 1.84 13.56 18.64
CA ASP A 133 2.51 13.80 19.91
C ASP A 133 2.82 15.29 20.14
N CYS A 134 3.34 15.99 19.11
CA CYS A 134 3.65 17.42 19.21
C CYS A 134 2.40 18.27 19.44
N ILE A 135 1.30 17.96 18.75
CA ILE A 135 0.04 18.71 18.88
C ILE A 135 -0.63 18.42 20.23
N LEU A 136 -0.64 17.16 20.67
CA LEU A 136 -1.17 16.80 21.98
C LEU A 136 -0.37 17.47 23.11
N PHE A 137 0.96 17.43 23.03
CA PHE A 137 1.84 18.14 23.97
C PHE A 137 1.60 19.65 23.94
N GLY A 138 1.53 20.25 22.74
CA GLY A 138 1.29 21.68 22.57
C GLY A 138 -0.05 22.13 23.14
N ARG A 139 -1.09 21.29 23.05
CA ARG A 139 -2.38 21.53 23.68
C ARG A 139 -2.28 21.44 25.20
N GLU A 140 -1.67 20.39 25.72
CA GLU A 140 -1.49 20.19 27.17
C GLU A 140 -0.73 21.35 27.82
N LYS A 141 0.30 21.89 27.14
CA LYS A 141 1.09 23.03 27.63
C LYS A 141 0.48 24.39 27.32
N GLY A 142 -0.66 24.45 26.64
CA GLY A 142 -1.34 25.70 26.27
C GLY A 142 -0.63 26.51 25.18
N PHE A 143 0.28 25.90 24.40
CA PHE A 143 0.88 26.51 23.21
C PHE A 143 -0.11 26.57 22.04
N ILE A 144 -1.04 25.62 21.98
CA ILE A 144 -2.11 25.57 21.00
C ILE A 144 -3.38 26.09 21.67
N ARG A 145 -4.01 27.08 21.05
CA ARG A 145 -5.26 27.67 21.53
C ARG A 145 -6.36 26.61 21.61
N GLU A 146 -7.12 26.61 22.70
CA GLU A 146 -8.35 25.81 22.80
C GLU A 146 -9.32 26.17 21.66
N THR A 147 -9.76 25.14 20.94
CA THR A 147 -10.60 25.24 19.75
C THR A 147 -11.68 24.15 19.78
N SER A 148 -12.67 24.24 18.90
CA SER A 148 -13.64 23.15 18.76
C SER A 148 -12.95 21.86 18.29
N ASN A 149 -13.54 20.70 18.56
CA ASN A 149 -12.99 19.42 18.11
C ASN A 149 -12.79 19.37 16.59
N GLU A 150 -13.69 20.00 15.81
CA GLU A 150 -13.58 20.08 14.35
C GLU A 150 -12.39 20.94 13.92
N GLN A 151 -12.20 22.11 14.54
CA GLN A 151 -11.06 22.99 14.26
C GLN A 151 -9.73 22.33 14.65
N PHE A 152 -9.71 21.66 15.80
CA PHE A 152 -8.55 20.90 16.26
C PHE A 152 -8.20 19.76 15.29
N PHE A 153 -9.21 19.01 14.83
CA PHE A 153 -9.02 17.97 13.82
C PHE A 153 -8.48 18.55 12.50
N GLY A 154 -9.05 19.66 12.01
CA GLY A 154 -8.57 20.33 10.81
C GLY A 154 -7.12 20.82 10.93
N TYR A 155 -6.76 21.39 12.09
CA TYR A 155 -5.38 21.78 12.39
C TYR A 155 -4.44 20.58 12.38
N MET A 156 -4.83 19.47 13.02
CA MET A 156 -4.04 18.24 13.05
C MET A 156 -3.81 17.67 11.65
N MET A 157 -4.85 17.57 10.82
CA MET A 157 -4.73 17.09 9.44
C MET A 157 -3.82 18.00 8.59
N ALA A 158 -3.98 19.31 8.70
CA ALA A 158 -3.15 20.26 7.96
C ALA A 158 -1.66 20.14 8.31
N ASN A 159 -1.32 19.94 9.59
CA ASN A 159 0.07 19.75 10.02
C ASN A 159 0.64 18.39 9.56
N LYS A 160 -0.17 17.32 9.57
CA LYS A 160 0.23 16.01 9.01
C LYS A 160 0.56 16.12 7.53
N ASP A 161 -0.30 16.79 6.76
CA ASP A 161 -0.10 16.99 5.33
C ASP A 161 1.13 17.88 5.05
N ALA A 162 1.33 18.92 5.86
CA ALA A 162 2.51 19.79 5.77
C ALA A 162 3.80 19.02 6.04
N LEU A 163 3.84 18.19 7.10
CA LEU A 163 5.00 17.34 7.40
C LEU A 163 5.27 16.38 6.24
N HIS A 164 4.26 15.65 5.79
CA HIS A 164 4.43 14.69 4.70
C HIS A 164 4.93 15.35 3.40
N THR A 165 4.42 16.54 3.08
CA THR A 165 4.90 17.34 1.94
C THR A 165 6.36 17.73 2.12
N TYR A 166 6.74 18.17 3.32
CA TYR A 166 8.13 18.49 3.65
C TYR A 166 9.06 17.27 3.53
N VAL A 167 8.67 16.12 4.09
CA VAL A 167 9.44 14.87 4.04
C VAL A 167 9.67 14.43 2.59
N LYS A 168 8.64 14.47 1.75
CA LYS A 168 8.76 14.14 0.32
C LYS A 168 9.77 15.03 -0.42
N ALA A 169 9.81 16.31 -0.09
CA ALA A 169 10.74 17.25 -0.71
C ALA A 169 12.15 17.22 -0.10
N ASN A 170 12.29 16.81 1.17
CA ASN A 170 13.52 16.94 1.95
C ASN A 170 13.90 15.64 2.68
N LYS A 171 13.72 14.49 2.03
CA LYS A 171 13.88 13.17 2.64
C LYS A 171 15.20 12.98 3.38
N ILE A 172 16.33 13.28 2.73
CA ILE A 172 17.67 13.06 3.31
C ILE A 172 17.87 13.94 4.57
N PRO A 173 17.71 15.28 4.51
CA PRO A 173 17.81 16.12 5.70
C PRO A 173 16.87 15.69 6.84
N PHE A 174 15.63 15.31 6.50
CA PHE A 174 14.67 14.87 7.50
C PHE A 174 15.10 13.57 8.19
N ILE A 175 15.59 12.58 7.44
CA ILE A 175 16.10 11.33 8.01
C ILE A 175 17.33 11.60 8.89
N GLN A 176 18.24 12.48 8.48
CA GLN A 176 19.39 12.88 9.28
C GLN A 176 18.94 13.54 10.61
N PHE A 177 17.93 14.41 10.55
CA PHE A 177 17.31 15.00 11.74
C PHE A 177 16.73 13.93 12.66
N LEU A 178 15.95 12.97 12.14
CA LEU A 178 15.41 11.89 12.98
C LEU A 178 16.51 11.08 13.66
N LYS A 179 17.57 10.75 12.93
CA LYS A 179 18.71 10.01 13.47
C LYS A 179 19.46 10.78 14.56
N SER A 180 19.53 12.11 14.50
CA SER A 180 20.19 12.90 15.55
C SER A 180 19.47 12.85 16.91
N TYR A 181 18.23 12.35 16.93
CA TYR A 181 17.44 12.11 18.13
C TYR A 181 17.27 10.60 18.45
N ASP A 182 18.07 9.73 17.83
CA ASP A 182 17.95 8.26 17.97
C ASP A 182 16.56 7.71 17.63
N PHE A 183 15.82 8.40 16.74
CA PHE A 183 14.47 7.99 16.33
C PHE A 183 14.50 6.78 15.37
N PRO A 184 13.52 5.85 15.44
CA PRO A 184 12.55 5.73 16.53
C PRO A 184 13.23 5.15 17.78
N TYR A 185 13.02 5.79 18.92
CA TYR A 185 13.51 5.31 20.21
C TYR A 185 12.61 4.16 20.70
N ILE A 186 13.05 2.91 20.49
CA ILE A 186 12.28 1.72 20.87
C ILE A 186 12.94 1.04 22.08
N GLU A 187 12.38 1.25 23.27
CA GLU A 187 12.70 0.45 24.46
C GLU A 187 11.80 -0.79 24.57
N GLY A 188 12.38 -1.94 24.91
CA GLY A 188 11.65 -3.19 25.14
C GLY A 188 11.49 -4.08 23.90
N ARG A 189 12.51 -4.87 23.57
CA ARG A 189 12.29 -6.05 22.71
C ARG A 189 11.48 -7.07 23.52
N ARG A 190 10.26 -7.40 23.09
CA ARG A 190 9.70 -8.71 23.47
C ARG A 190 10.69 -9.76 22.98
N ARG A 191 11.31 -10.48 23.91
CA ARG A 191 11.98 -11.74 23.58
C ARG A 191 10.92 -12.63 22.96
N ILE A 192 11.10 -12.94 21.67
CA ILE A 192 10.32 -13.99 21.03
C ILE A 192 10.82 -15.27 21.72
N SER A 193 9.99 -15.81 22.62
CA SER A 193 10.13 -17.16 23.19
C SER A 193 9.87 -18.20 22.12
#